data_AF-E2ZJZ6-F1
#
_entry.id   AF-E2ZJZ6-F1
#
_cell.length_a   1.000
_cell.length_b   1.000
_cell.length_c   1.000
_cell.angle_alpha   90.00
_cell.angle_beta   90.00
_cell.angle_gamma   90.00
#
_symmetry.space_group_name_H-M   'P 1'
#
loop_
_entity.id
_entity.type
_entity.pdbx_description
1 polymer ?
#
loop_
_entity_poly.entity_id
_entity_poly.type
_entity_poly.pdbx_seq_one_letter_code
_entity_poly.pdbx_strand_id
1 'polypeptide(L)'
;MSEFIGTKLTMNLGERSYDIIVKSGSLENLYQFARLDRRVAVVTDSGVPAQYAQMVADQCKDAHIITVPQGEASKSFKILESVLKQMLEFGMGRG
;
A
#
# COMPACT_ATOMS: atom_id res chain seq x y z
N MET A 1 -26.63 8.15 6.22
CA MET A 1 -25.19 8.48 6.20
C MET A 1 -24.61 7.94 7.48
N SER A 2 -23.82 6.86 7.44
CA SER A 2 -23.17 6.34 8.66
C SER A 2 -22.03 7.27 9.03
N GLU A 3 -21.99 7.73 10.28
CA GLU A 3 -20.82 8.44 10.80
C GLU A 3 -19.58 7.55 10.64
N PHE A 4 -18.48 8.13 10.16
CA PHE A 4 -17.20 7.46 10.12
C PHE A 4 -16.74 7.20 11.57
N ILE A 5 -16.79 5.93 12.00
CA ILE A 5 -16.28 5.52 13.31
C ILE A 5 -14.76 5.31 13.18
N GLY A 6 -14.01 6.38 13.44
CA GLY A 6 -12.55 6.42 13.43
C GLY A 6 -12.00 7.83 13.57
N THR A 7 -10.69 7.97 13.59
CA THR A 7 -10.00 9.26 13.62
C THR A 7 -9.41 9.55 12.24
N LYS A 8 -9.69 10.74 11.69
CA LYS A 8 -9.02 11.27 10.51
C LYS A 8 -8.21 12.51 10.89
N LEU A 9 -6.93 12.53 10.54
CA LEU A 9 -6.05 13.69 10.66
C LEU A 9 -5.60 14.11 9.26
N THR A 10 -5.93 15.32 8.84
CA THR A 10 -5.42 15.89 7.58
C THR A 10 -4.07 16.55 7.82
N MET A 11 -3.03 16.05 7.17
CA MET A 11 -1.69 16.64 7.19
C MET A 11 -1.59 17.79 6.19
N ASN A 12 -1.34 19.00 6.69
CA ASN A 12 -1.28 20.21 5.87
C ASN A 12 0.14 20.45 5.32
N LEU A 13 0.41 19.96 4.10
CA LEU A 13 1.69 20.09 3.38
C LEU A 13 1.51 20.83 2.03
N GLY A 14 0.51 21.70 1.92
CA GLY A 14 0.15 22.38 0.67
C GLY A 14 -0.45 21.41 -0.35
N GLU A 15 0.04 21.43 -1.59
CA GLU A 15 -0.42 20.53 -2.66
C GLU A 15 -0.15 19.03 -2.38
N ARG A 16 0.74 18.72 -1.43
CA ARG A 16 1.09 17.36 -1.02
C ARG A 16 0.40 16.91 0.27
N SER A 17 -0.65 17.61 0.69
CA SER A 17 -1.43 17.25 1.86
C SER A 17 -2.08 15.87 1.67
N TYR A 18 -2.21 15.10 2.76
CA TYR A 18 -2.83 13.77 2.76
C TYR A 18 -3.52 13.49 4.09
N ASP A 19 -4.44 12.52 4.09
CA ASP A 19 -5.15 12.09 5.28
C ASP A 19 -4.47 10.90 5.95
N ILE A 20 -4.37 10.94 7.28
CA ILE A 20 -4.06 9.80 8.13
C ILE A 20 -5.36 9.29 8.72
N ILE A 21 -5.69 8.03 8.44
CA ILE A 21 -6.96 7.41 8.85
C ILE A 21 -6.66 6.29 9.83
N VAL A 22 -7.14 6.44 11.07
CA VAL A 22 -7.01 5.45 12.15
C VAL A 22 -8.39 4.91 12.47
N LYS A 23 -8.64 3.67 12.06
CA LYS A 23 -9.91 2.97 12.26
C LYS A 23 -9.66 1.46 12.38
N SER A 24 -10.40 0.80 13.27
CA SER A 24 -10.39 -0.66 13.33
C SER A 24 -10.92 -1.26 12.02
N GLY A 25 -10.19 -2.22 11.46
CA GLY A 25 -10.53 -2.84 10.18
C GLY A 25 -10.37 -1.91 8.97
N SER A 26 -9.49 -0.90 9.01
CA SER A 26 -9.24 -0.02 7.86
C SER A 26 -8.88 -0.76 6.58
N LEU A 27 -8.19 -1.91 6.69
CA LEU A 27 -7.82 -2.71 5.54
C LEU A 27 -9.00 -3.42 4.88
N GLU A 28 -10.09 -3.72 5.59
CA GLU A 28 -11.25 -4.45 5.02
C GLU A 28 -12.02 -3.63 3.97
N ASN A 29 -11.88 -2.30 4.00
CA ASN A 29 -12.56 -1.37 3.10
C ASN A 29 -11.58 -0.31 2.56
N LEU A 30 -10.36 -0.73 2.21
CA LEU A 30 -9.31 0.17 1.76
C LEU A 30 -9.70 0.97 0.50
N TYR A 31 -10.53 0.39 -0.38
CA TYR A 31 -11.06 1.06 -1.58
C TYR A 31 -11.84 2.36 -1.28
N GLN A 32 -12.34 2.54 -0.06
CA GLN A 32 -13.01 3.78 0.36
C GLN A 32 -12.01 4.93 0.61
N PHE A 33 -10.74 4.60 0.82
CA PHE A 33 -9.69 5.54 1.25
C PHE A 33 -8.57 5.70 0.22
N ALA A 34 -8.42 4.75 -0.71
CA ALA A 34 -7.37 4.74 -1.72
C ALA A 34 -7.92 4.42 -3.11
N ARG A 35 -7.27 4.96 -4.14
CA ARG A 35 -7.57 4.64 -5.54
C ARG A 35 -6.93 3.31 -5.93
N LEU A 36 -7.72 2.25 -5.95
CA LEU A 36 -7.30 0.88 -6.27
C LEU A 36 -7.75 0.41 -7.67
N ASP A 37 -8.36 1.30 -8.45
CA ASP A 37 -8.84 1.11 -9.83
C ASP A 37 -7.72 1.21 -10.88
N ARG A 38 -6.49 0.87 -10.49
CA ARG A 38 -5.26 0.99 -11.27
C ARG A 38 -4.32 -0.18 -10.95
N ARG A 39 -3.18 -0.26 -11.65
CA ARG A 39 -2.09 -1.16 -11.24
C ARG A 39 -1.51 -0.72 -9.90
N VAL A 40 -1.43 -1.65 -8.95
CA VAL A 40 -0.91 -1.43 -7.60
C VAL A 40 0.20 -2.43 -7.30
N ALA A 41 1.37 -1.95 -6.88
CA ALA A 41 2.37 -2.80 -6.24
C ALA A 41 2.16 -2.75 -4.72
N VAL A 42 1.90 -3.90 -4.11
CA VAL A 42 1.80 -4.04 -2.66
C VAL A 42 3.16 -4.50 -2.15
N VAL A 43 3.95 -3.57 -1.61
CA VAL A 43 5.28 -3.88 -1.06
C VAL A 43 5.16 -4.11 0.45
N THR A 44 5.59 -5.28 0.91
CA THR A 44 5.54 -5.67 2.33
C THR A 44 6.83 -6.39 2.73
N ASP A 45 7.13 -6.46 4.03
CA ASP A 45 8.26 -7.24 4.51
C ASP A 45 7.82 -8.63 5.01
N SER A 46 8.74 -9.58 5.05
CA SER A 46 8.46 -10.99 5.39
C SER A 46 8.00 -11.21 6.83
N GLY A 47 8.10 -10.21 7.71
CA GLY A 47 7.62 -10.26 9.08
C GLY A 47 6.14 -9.88 9.22
N VAL A 48 5.56 -9.26 8.18
CA VAL A 48 4.13 -8.95 8.11
C VAL A 48 3.37 -10.20 7.66
N PRO A 49 2.28 -10.59 8.36
CA PRO A 49 1.44 -11.70 7.92
C PRO A 49 0.95 -11.52 6.48
N ALA A 50 1.19 -12.53 5.63
CA ALA A 50 0.87 -12.47 4.20
C ALA A 50 -0.61 -12.16 3.91
N GLN A 51 -1.52 -12.56 4.81
CA GLN A 51 -2.95 -12.26 4.71
C GLN A 51 -3.27 -10.76 4.62
N TYR A 52 -2.43 -9.89 5.18
CA TYR A 52 -2.65 -8.44 5.09
C TYR A 52 -2.34 -7.91 3.70
N ALA A 53 -1.23 -8.36 3.09
CA ALA A 53 -0.90 -8.02 1.72
C ALA A 53 -1.93 -8.59 0.74
N GLN A 54 -2.39 -9.82 0.99
CA GLN A 54 -3.45 -10.44 0.20
C GLN A 54 -4.77 -9.66 0.30
N MET A 55 -5.19 -9.26 1.52
CA MET A 55 -6.40 -8.45 1.73
C MET A 55 -6.36 -7.13 0.94
N VAL A 56 -5.19 -6.50 0.83
CA VAL A 56 -5.01 -5.29 0.00
C VAL A 56 -5.09 -5.63 -1.49
N ALA A 57 -4.38 -6.68 -1.93
CA ALA A 57 -4.35 -7.09 -3.33
C ALA A 57 -5.73 -7.51 -3.85
N ASP A 58 -6.53 -8.20 -3.03
CA ASP A 58 -7.89 -8.66 -3.37
C ASP A 58 -8.86 -7.50 -3.62
N GLN A 59 -8.57 -6.31 -3.11
CA GLN A 59 -9.35 -5.09 -3.35
C GLN A 59 -8.86 -4.27 -4.56
N CYS A 60 -7.76 -4.66 -5.18
CA CYS A 60 -7.17 -3.95 -6.31
C CYS A 60 -7.68 -4.52 -7.64
N LYS A 61 -7.82 -3.67 -8.66
CA LYS A 61 -8.16 -4.12 -10.01
C LYS A 61 -7.07 -5.00 -10.62
N ASP A 62 -5.82 -4.65 -10.38
CA ASP A 62 -4.63 -5.34 -10.89
C ASP A 62 -3.48 -5.10 -9.89
N ALA A 63 -3.05 -6.14 -9.18
CA ALA A 63 -2.07 -6.01 -8.11
C ALA A 63 -0.92 -7.02 -8.20
N HIS A 64 0.26 -6.58 -7.77
CA HIS A 64 1.43 -7.42 -7.62
C HIS A 64 2.00 -7.27 -6.20
N ILE A 65 2.09 -8.38 -5.46
CA ILE A 65 2.65 -8.39 -4.10
C ILE A 65 4.16 -8.61 -4.21
N ILE A 66 4.93 -7.70 -3.63
CA ILE A 66 6.39 -7.77 -3.55
C ILE A 66 6.77 -7.90 -2.08
N THR A 67 7.29 -9.07 -1.70
CA THR A 67 7.75 -9.34 -0.32
C THR A 67 9.26 -9.16 -0.24
N VAL A 68 9.71 -8.26 0.65
CA VAL A 68 11.13 -8.03 0.94
C VAL A 68 11.53 -8.72 2.27
N PRO A 69 12.83 -8.98 2.53
CA PRO A 69 13.26 -9.49 3.83
C PRO A 69 12.88 -8.53 4.96
N GLN A 70 12.46 -9.07 6.11
CA GLN A 70 12.15 -8.26 7.30
C GLN A 70 13.36 -7.51 7.87
N GLY A 71 13.10 -6.35 8.48
CA GLY A 71 14.06 -5.59 9.28
C GLY A 71 14.85 -4.53 8.52
N GLU A 72 15.69 -3.78 9.26
CA GLU A 72 16.37 -2.56 8.78
C GLU A 72 17.33 -2.81 7.62
N ALA A 73 17.95 -4.00 7.57
CA ALA A 73 18.87 -4.37 6.49
C ALA A 73 18.21 -4.33 5.09
N SER A 74 16.87 -4.41 5.04
CA SER A 74 16.13 -4.28 3.79
C SER A 74 16.09 -2.85 3.24
N LYS A 75 16.37 -1.83 4.05
CA LYS A 75 16.39 -0.42 3.63
C LYS A 75 17.70 -0.07 2.93
N SER A 76 17.93 -0.70 1.78
CA SER A 76 19.14 -0.54 0.99
C SER A 76 18.81 -0.39 -0.50
N PHE A 77 19.73 0.22 -1.24
CA PHE A 77 19.61 0.36 -2.71
C PHE A 77 19.46 -0.99 -3.41
N LYS A 78 20.07 -2.06 -2.89
CA LYS A 78 19.94 -3.41 -3.44
C LYS A 78 18.50 -3.91 -3.41
N ILE A 79 17.81 -3.70 -2.29
CA ILE A 79 16.39 -4.10 -2.17
C ILE A 79 15.50 -3.16 -2.96
N LEU A 80 15.77 -1.85 -2.94
CA LEU A 80 15.04 -0.90 -3.78
C LEU A 80 15.13 -1.28 -5.26
N GLU A 81 16.32 -1.61 -5.77
CA GLU A 81 16.52 -2.07 -7.15
C GLU A 81 15.69 -3.33 -7.45
N SER A 82 15.66 -4.30 -6.54
CA SER A 82 14.85 -5.51 -6.68
C SER A 82 13.35 -5.22 -6.77
N VAL A 83 12.84 -4.30 -5.92
CA VAL A 83 11.44 -3.86 -5.96
C VAL A 83 11.13 -3.17 -7.28
N LEU A 84 11.99 -2.24 -7.72
CA LEU A 84 11.80 -1.50 -8.97
C LEU A 84 11.83 -2.42 -10.20
N LYS A 85 12.69 -3.45 -10.22
CA LYS A 85 12.69 -4.45 -11.30
C LYS A 85 11.38 -5.21 -11.39
N GLN A 86 10.85 -5.67 -10.26
CA GLN A 86 9.56 -6.36 -10.22
C GLN A 86 8.40 -5.44 -10.67
N MET A 87 8.43 -4.15 -10.30
CA MET A 87 7.45 -3.18 -10.79
C MET A 87 7.52 -3.01 -12.33
N LEU A 88 8.72 -3.02 -12.91
CA LEU A 88 8.91 -2.94 -14.36
C LEU A 88 8.46 -4.23 -15.07
N GLU A 89 8.76 -5.40 -14.50
CA GLU A 89 8.30 -6.70 -15.01
C GLU A 89 6.77 -6.83 -14.97
N PHE A 90 6.14 -6.25 -13.94
CA PHE A 90 4.69 -6.11 -13.85
C PHE A 90 4.11 -5.04 -14.81
N GLY A 91 4.97 -4.35 -15.58
CA GLY A 91 4.58 -3.36 -16.58
C GLY A 91 3.99 -2.09 -15.98
N MET A 92 4.46 -1.66 -14.80
CA MET A 92 3.97 -0.42 -14.19
C MET A 92 4.46 0.83 -14.95
N GLY A 93 3.50 1.67 -15.34
CA GLY A 93 3.73 3.03 -15.84
C GLY A 93 3.34 4.09 -14.80
N ARG A 94 3.18 5.34 -15.23
CA ARG A 94 2.77 6.45 -14.34
C ARG A 94 1.26 6.45 -14.00
N GLY A 95 0.46 5.72 -14.77
CA GLY A 95 -1.00 5.72 -14.72
C GLY A 95 -1.56 5.94 -16.10
#